data_AF-A0A2K0TCI5-F1
#
_entry.id   AF-A0A2K0TCI5-F1
#
_cell.length_a   1.000
_cell.length_b   1.000
_cell.length_c   1.000
_cell.angle_alpha   90.00
_cell.angle_beta   90.00
_cell.angle_gamma   90.00
#
_symmetry.space_group_name_H-M   'P 1'
#
loop_
_entity.id
_entity.type
_entity.pdbx_description
1 polymer ?
#
loop_
_entity_poly.entity_id
_entity_poly.type
_entity_poly.pdbx_seq_one_letter_code
_entity_poly.pdbx_strand_id
1 'polypeptide(L)'
;MGISAVVRFRKAAVPPCNCGSSIAEALTLDCKYDSLSTSWLPPHCRDDEMTSLFEKSGPGPNGEWNYYASNFNTSKVFTIEEMALMAEKPDSERQAWATIEWHDKHCFFTLLKQVRGRAKMQYTGFPSGTAHAEHCAMGMAERRPGKQIVVSMNPGFGDAKPSELKMMIGHMGHQ
;
A
#
# COMPACT_ATOMS: atom_id res chain seq x y z
N MET A 1 24.07 -29.29 42.11
CA MET A 1 23.25 -28.08 41.88
C MET A 1 23.79 -27.39 40.63
N GLY A 2 23.14 -27.55 39.48
CA GLY A 2 23.57 -26.94 38.22
C GLY A 2 22.46 -26.00 37.73
N ILE A 3 22.74 -24.71 37.66
CA ILE A 3 21.78 -23.67 37.27
C ILE A 3 21.62 -23.76 35.75
N SER A 4 20.46 -24.23 35.28
CA SER A 4 20.11 -24.22 33.86
C SER A 4 19.76 -22.79 33.45
N ALA A 5 20.69 -22.11 32.79
CA ALA A 5 20.46 -20.78 32.24
C ALA A 5 19.62 -20.92 30.96
N VAL A 6 18.32 -20.65 31.07
CA VAL A 6 17.43 -20.56 29.91
C VAL A 6 17.79 -19.28 29.12
N VAL A 7 18.51 -19.44 28.02
CA VAL A 7 18.79 -18.35 27.08
C VAL A 7 17.47 -17.94 26.41
N ARG A 8 16.89 -16.81 26.84
CA ARG A 8 15.76 -16.18 26.16
C ARG A 8 16.26 -15.52 24.88
N PHE A 9 16.01 -16.13 23.73
CA PHE A 9 16.14 -15.46 22.45
C PHE A 9 15.11 -14.32 22.39
N ARG A 10 15.57 -13.07 22.46
CA ARG A 10 14.73 -11.91 22.11
C ARG A 10 14.53 -11.94 20.60
N LYS A 11 13.29 -12.14 20.17
CA LYS A 11 12.91 -11.94 18.77
C LYS A 11 13.23 -10.49 18.42
N ALA A 12 14.15 -10.25 17.49
CA ALA A 12 14.46 -8.89 17.05
C ALA A 12 13.17 -8.24 16.53
N ALA A 13 12.89 -7.01 16.97
CA ALA A 13 11.74 -6.27 16.49
C ALA A 13 11.93 -5.96 15.00
N VAL A 14 10.89 -6.16 14.18
CA VAL A 14 10.92 -5.76 12.77
C VAL A 14 11.04 -4.23 12.71
N PRO A 15 12.06 -3.65 12.04
CA PRO A 15 12.25 -2.21 11.99
C PRO A 15 11.01 -1.48 11.42
N PRO A 16 10.68 -0.25 11.86
CA PRO A 16 9.55 0.55 11.35
C PRO A 16 9.65 0.75 9.82
N CYS A 17 8.51 0.86 9.14
CA CYS A 17 8.50 1.21 7.72
C CYS A 17 8.35 2.71 7.61
N ASN A 18 9.34 3.49 8.04
CA ASN A 18 9.25 4.95 8.10
C ASN A 18 10.20 5.59 7.08
N CYS A 19 9.69 6.50 6.27
CA CYS A 19 10.44 7.26 5.27
C CYS A 19 10.37 8.78 5.48
N GLY A 20 10.08 9.20 6.70
CA GLY A 20 10.04 10.61 7.06
C GLY A 20 8.74 11.29 6.65
N SER A 21 8.86 12.54 6.20
CA SER A 21 7.74 13.43 5.92
C SER A 21 7.85 14.22 4.61
N SER A 22 8.94 14.00 3.86
CA SER A 22 9.19 14.58 2.53
C SER A 22 9.96 13.58 1.67
N ILE A 23 9.93 13.75 0.35
CA ILE A 23 10.73 12.95 -0.59
C ILE A 23 12.21 13.19 -0.34
N ALA A 24 12.61 14.42 -0.02
CA ALA A 24 13.98 14.72 0.34
C ALA A 24 14.46 13.85 1.53
N GLU A 25 13.68 13.77 2.59
CA GLU A 25 13.97 12.91 3.75
C GLU A 25 13.93 11.42 3.36
N ALA A 26 12.93 10.99 2.60
CA ALA A 26 12.80 9.61 2.11
C ALA A 26 14.04 9.16 1.35
N LEU A 27 14.57 10.00 0.46
CA LEU A 27 15.80 9.73 -0.29
C LEU A 27 17.03 9.62 0.64
N THR A 28 17.12 10.44 1.70
CA THR A 28 18.20 10.29 2.70
C THR A 28 18.10 9.02 3.53
N LEU A 29 16.91 8.43 3.62
CA LEU A 29 16.61 7.19 4.33
C LEU A 29 16.66 5.95 3.42
N ASP A 30 17.18 6.08 2.20
CA ASP A 30 17.23 5.02 1.18
C ASP A 30 15.84 4.46 0.82
N CYS A 31 14.81 5.30 0.95
CA CYS A 31 13.47 4.93 0.55
C CYS A 31 13.25 5.10 -0.94
N LYS A 32 12.41 4.22 -1.49
CA LYS A 32 11.93 4.32 -2.87
C LYS A 32 10.43 4.10 -2.90
N TYR A 33 9.75 4.84 -3.79
CA TYR A 33 8.33 4.68 -4.02
C TYR A 33 7.99 3.24 -4.45
N ASP A 34 7.01 2.64 -3.79
CA ASP A 34 6.47 1.31 -4.06
C ASP A 34 5.01 1.48 -4.50
N SER A 35 4.74 1.30 -5.79
CA SER A 35 3.43 1.55 -6.43
C SER A 35 2.35 0.55 -6.01
N LEU A 36 2.73 -0.69 -5.70
CA LEU A 36 1.84 -1.69 -5.11
C LEU A 36 1.37 -1.23 -3.74
N SER A 37 2.29 -0.66 -2.97
CA SER A 37 2.06 -0.20 -1.61
C SER A 37 1.51 1.24 -1.59
N THR A 38 1.59 1.96 -2.72
CA THR A 38 1.25 3.38 -2.88
C THR A 38 1.98 4.31 -1.91
N SER A 39 3.21 4.02 -1.50
CA SER A 39 3.97 4.94 -0.63
C SER A 39 5.48 4.71 -0.67
N TRP A 40 6.23 5.69 -0.18
CA TRP A 40 7.67 5.62 -0.03
C TRP A 40 8.03 4.66 1.10
N LEU A 41 8.84 3.66 0.78
CA LEU A 41 9.19 2.59 1.71
C LEU A 41 10.70 2.34 1.77
N PRO A 42 11.23 1.96 2.94
CA PRO A 42 12.63 1.55 3.06
C PRO A 42 12.81 0.12 2.51
N PRO A 43 14.05 -0.30 2.22
CA PRO A 43 14.31 -1.59 1.56
C PRO A 43 13.74 -2.81 2.29
N HIS A 44 13.71 -2.82 3.64
CA HIS A 44 13.18 -3.94 4.42
C HIS A 44 11.65 -4.09 4.39
N CYS A 45 10.93 -3.08 3.89
CA CYS A 45 9.47 -3.08 3.76
C CYS A 45 8.98 -3.20 2.30
N ARG A 46 9.93 -3.31 1.37
CA ARG A 46 9.66 -3.44 -0.06
C ARG A 46 9.78 -4.90 -0.50
N ASP A 47 9.06 -5.23 -1.56
CA ASP A 47 9.24 -6.47 -2.30
C ASP A 47 9.22 -6.12 -3.79
N ASP A 48 10.38 -5.69 -4.29
CA ASP A 48 10.54 -5.09 -5.62
C ASP A 48 10.09 -6.02 -6.74
N GLU A 49 10.25 -7.32 -6.54
CA GLU A 49 9.75 -8.35 -7.45
C GLU A 49 8.22 -8.31 -7.52
N MET A 50 7.54 -8.29 -6.37
CA MET A 50 6.08 -8.23 -6.33
C MET A 50 5.55 -6.90 -6.87
N THR A 51 6.18 -5.79 -6.54
CA THR A 51 5.81 -4.49 -7.11
C THR A 51 5.97 -4.48 -8.63
N SER A 52 7.05 -5.05 -9.17
CA SER A 52 7.23 -5.14 -10.63
C SER A 52 6.21 -6.07 -11.32
N LEU A 53 5.83 -7.18 -10.69
CA LEU A 53 4.77 -8.05 -11.22
C LEU A 53 3.43 -7.33 -11.22
N PHE A 54 3.13 -6.60 -10.15
CA PHE A 54 1.92 -5.80 -10.05
C PHE A 54 1.86 -4.74 -11.17
N GLU A 55 2.94 -3.98 -11.37
CA GLU A 55 3.06 -2.93 -12.40
C GLU A 55 2.91 -3.43 -13.84
N LYS A 56 3.01 -4.74 -14.07
CA LYS A 56 2.85 -5.40 -15.38
C LYS A 56 1.55 -6.19 -15.49
N SER A 57 0.64 -6.05 -14.53
CA SER A 57 -0.61 -6.82 -14.45
C SER A 57 -1.86 -6.01 -14.74
N GLY A 58 -1.70 -4.73 -15.06
CA GLY A 58 -2.76 -3.81 -15.45
C GLY A 58 -3.22 -3.98 -16.90
N PRO A 59 -4.32 -3.30 -17.27
CA PRO A 59 -4.94 -3.42 -18.59
C PRO A 59 -4.28 -2.54 -19.67
N GLY A 60 -3.32 -1.68 -19.30
CA GLY A 60 -2.64 -0.77 -20.21
C GLY A 60 -1.58 -1.46 -21.09
N PRO A 61 -0.96 -0.71 -22.03
CA PRO A 61 0.20 -1.18 -22.76
C PRO A 61 1.27 -1.69 -21.80
N ASN A 62 1.91 -2.82 -22.13
CA ASN A 62 2.93 -3.47 -21.29
C ASN A 62 2.48 -3.84 -19.87
N GLY A 63 1.17 -3.85 -19.61
CA GLY A 63 0.60 -4.20 -18.31
C GLY A 63 0.51 -3.03 -17.33
N GLU A 64 0.61 -1.78 -17.80
CA GLU A 64 0.57 -0.59 -16.94
C GLU A 64 -0.81 -0.33 -16.32
N TRP A 65 -0.80 0.35 -15.17
CA TRP A 65 -2.00 0.83 -14.47
C TRP A 65 -2.26 2.30 -14.77
N ASN A 66 -3.55 2.65 -14.89
CA ASN A 66 -3.99 4.04 -14.93
C ASN A 66 -4.38 4.50 -13.52
N TYR A 67 -3.85 5.66 -13.11
CA TYR A 67 -4.24 6.36 -11.89
C TYR A 67 -4.94 7.65 -12.26
N TYR A 68 -6.13 7.91 -11.75
CA TYR A 68 -6.99 9.01 -12.19
C TYR A 68 -7.01 10.14 -11.17
N ALA A 69 -7.15 11.38 -11.64
CA ALA A 69 -7.33 12.54 -10.77
C ALA A 69 -8.72 12.60 -10.11
N SER A 70 -9.69 11.83 -10.60
CA SER A 70 -11.07 11.84 -10.13
C SER A 70 -11.77 10.51 -10.48
N ASN A 71 -12.79 10.14 -9.71
CA ASN A 71 -13.69 9.02 -9.97
C ASN A 71 -14.75 9.29 -11.06
N PHE A 72 -14.92 10.54 -11.50
CA PHE A 72 -15.86 10.93 -12.56
C PHE A 72 -15.15 11.41 -13.83
N ASN A 73 -13.89 11.85 -13.73
CA ASN A 73 -13.13 12.37 -14.88
C ASN A 73 -11.91 11.49 -15.18
N THR A 74 -12.00 10.75 -16.29
CA THR A 74 -10.93 9.86 -16.78
C THR A 74 -9.90 10.55 -17.68
N SER A 75 -10.08 11.84 -17.97
CA SER A 75 -9.25 12.59 -18.92
C SER A 75 -7.84 12.87 -18.39
N LYS A 76 -7.66 12.83 -17.07
CA LYS A 76 -6.37 13.05 -16.42
C LYS A 76 -5.91 11.77 -15.73
N VAL A 77 -4.85 11.19 -16.29
CA VAL A 77 -4.17 10.01 -15.77
C VAL A 77 -2.79 10.44 -15.26
N PHE A 78 -2.40 9.96 -14.08
CA PHE A 78 -1.10 10.18 -13.48
C PHE A 78 -0.14 9.05 -13.85
N THR A 79 1.13 9.39 -14.09
CA THR A 79 2.23 8.42 -14.15
C THR A 79 2.62 7.94 -12.74
N ILE A 80 3.44 6.89 -12.65
CA ILE A 80 3.98 6.43 -11.35
C ILE A 80 4.84 7.51 -10.69
N GLU A 81 5.59 8.29 -11.48
CA GLU A 81 6.37 9.42 -10.98
C GLU A 81 5.48 10.51 -10.41
N GLU A 82 4.38 10.86 -11.10
CA GLU A 82 3.40 11.82 -10.58
C GLU A 82 2.71 11.29 -9.31
N MET A 83 2.42 9.99 -9.26
CA MET A 83 1.93 9.31 -8.06
C MET A 83 2.93 9.42 -6.90
N ALA A 84 4.23 9.23 -7.16
CA ALA A 84 5.27 9.35 -6.15
C ALA A 84 5.40 10.78 -5.62
N LEU A 85 5.31 11.78 -6.51
CA LEU A 85 5.39 13.20 -6.19
C LEU A 85 4.18 13.70 -5.38
N MET A 86 3.02 13.04 -5.49
CA MET A 86 1.84 13.42 -4.70
C MET A 86 2.05 13.29 -3.19
N ALA A 87 3.03 12.50 -2.73
CA ALA A 87 3.34 12.38 -1.31
C ALA A 87 3.77 13.72 -0.67
N GLU A 88 4.30 14.67 -1.46
CA GLU A 88 4.69 16.02 -0.98
C GLU A 88 3.50 16.97 -0.81
N LYS A 89 2.34 16.62 -1.35
CA LYS A 89 1.17 17.49 -1.27
C LYS A 89 0.50 17.38 0.10
N PRO A 90 -0.26 18.41 0.53
CA PRO A 90 -1.13 18.30 1.69
C PRO A 90 -2.14 17.14 1.56
N ASP A 91 -2.60 16.60 2.69
CA ASP A 91 -3.58 15.49 2.75
C ASP A 91 -4.81 15.71 1.88
N SER A 92 -5.29 16.95 1.81
CA SER A 92 -6.44 17.36 0.99
C SER A 92 -6.23 17.28 -0.51
N GLU A 93 -4.97 17.16 -0.97
CA GLU A 93 -4.59 17.29 -2.38
C GLU A 93 -3.81 16.08 -2.93
N ARG A 94 -3.45 15.12 -2.07
CA ARG A 94 -2.69 13.92 -2.45
C ARG A 94 -3.56 12.69 -2.75
N GLN A 95 -4.74 12.89 -3.31
CA GLN A 95 -5.67 11.79 -3.63
C GLN A 95 -5.61 11.42 -5.11
N ALA A 96 -5.53 10.11 -5.38
CA ALA A 96 -5.70 9.52 -6.69
C ALA A 96 -6.78 8.44 -6.66
N TRP A 97 -7.27 8.07 -7.83
CA TRP A 97 -8.32 7.09 -8.01
C TRP A 97 -7.87 5.96 -8.94
N ALA A 98 -8.36 4.75 -8.71
CA ALA A 98 -8.10 3.59 -9.55
C ALA A 98 -9.36 2.74 -9.73
N THR A 99 -9.26 1.78 -10.65
CA THR A 99 -10.35 0.88 -10.99
C THR A 99 -10.54 -0.22 -9.94
N ILE A 100 -11.71 -0.87 -9.92
CA ILE A 100 -11.92 -2.10 -9.14
C ILE A 100 -10.91 -3.18 -9.54
N GLU A 101 -10.59 -3.31 -10.82
CA GLU A 101 -9.58 -4.26 -11.30
C GLU A 101 -8.19 -3.99 -10.68
N TRP A 102 -7.79 -2.72 -10.54
CA TRP A 102 -6.58 -2.34 -9.82
C TRP A 102 -6.64 -2.81 -8.37
N HIS A 103 -7.78 -2.61 -7.70
CA HIS A 103 -7.96 -3.01 -6.30
C HIS A 103 -7.85 -4.52 -6.11
N ASP A 104 -8.47 -5.32 -6.97
CA ASP A 104 -8.42 -6.77 -6.88
C ASP A 104 -6.99 -7.29 -7.02
N LYS A 105 -6.22 -6.72 -7.97
CA LYS A 105 -4.78 -7.04 -8.13
C LYS A 105 -3.96 -6.53 -6.96
N HIS A 106 -4.18 -5.30 -6.50
CA HIS A 106 -3.50 -4.70 -5.35
C HIS A 106 -3.67 -5.58 -4.11
N CYS A 107 -4.90 -6.01 -3.80
CA CYS A 107 -5.20 -6.92 -2.70
C CYS A 107 -4.47 -8.26 -2.84
N PHE A 108 -4.54 -8.89 -4.01
CA PHE A 108 -3.88 -10.16 -4.26
C PHE A 108 -2.35 -10.08 -4.08
N PHE A 109 -1.69 -9.11 -4.70
CA PHE A 109 -0.24 -8.95 -4.61
C PHE A 109 0.22 -8.52 -3.21
N THR A 110 -0.57 -7.70 -2.51
CA THR A 110 -0.27 -7.30 -1.13
C THR A 110 -0.39 -8.50 -0.18
N LEU A 111 -1.37 -9.39 -0.40
CA LEU A 111 -1.49 -10.64 0.34
C LEU A 111 -0.27 -11.55 0.10
N LEU A 112 0.21 -11.66 -1.14
CA LEU A 112 1.44 -12.41 -1.46
C LEU A 112 2.67 -11.79 -0.76
N LYS A 113 2.81 -10.46 -0.81
CA LYS A 113 3.87 -9.72 -0.11
C LYS A 113 3.83 -9.97 1.40
N GLN A 114 2.64 -10.06 1.99
CA GLN A 114 2.44 -10.42 3.40
C GLN A 114 2.87 -11.87 3.69
N VAL A 115 2.44 -12.84 2.88
CA VAL A 115 2.82 -14.26 3.06
C VAL A 115 4.35 -14.46 2.92
N ARG A 116 5.01 -13.67 2.07
CA ARG A 116 6.48 -13.64 1.93
C ARG A 116 7.19 -12.97 3.12
N GLY A 117 6.45 -12.40 4.08
CA GLY A 117 6.99 -11.71 5.25
C GLY A 117 7.56 -10.32 4.93
N ARG A 118 7.11 -9.70 3.83
CA ARG A 118 7.61 -8.42 3.30
C ARG A 118 6.60 -7.28 3.35
N ALA A 119 5.38 -7.53 3.85
CA ALA A 119 4.38 -6.48 4.12
C ALA A 119 4.11 -6.36 5.61
N LYS A 120 4.02 -5.11 6.09
CA LYS A 120 3.37 -4.80 7.36
C LYS A 120 1.90 -4.52 7.14
N MET A 121 1.07 -4.91 8.11
CA MET A 121 -0.37 -4.83 7.95
C MET A 121 -0.92 -3.44 8.20
N GLN A 122 -0.35 -2.76 9.21
CA GLN A 122 -0.71 -1.40 9.55
C GLN A 122 -0.47 -0.44 8.38
N TYR A 123 0.54 -0.74 7.56
CA TYR A 123 0.84 -0.02 6.34
C TYR A 123 -0.32 -0.07 5.32
N THR A 124 -0.97 -1.23 5.19
CA THR A 124 -2.10 -1.44 4.27
C THR A 124 -3.44 -0.98 4.85
N GLY A 125 -3.44 -0.30 6.01
CA GLY A 125 -4.64 0.11 6.72
C GLY A 125 -5.35 -1.00 7.51
N PHE A 126 -4.74 -2.19 7.62
CA PHE A 126 -5.34 -3.34 8.30
C PHE A 126 -4.68 -3.60 9.67
N PRO A 127 -5.47 -3.97 10.71
CA PRO A 127 -4.92 -4.22 12.03
C PRO A 127 -4.10 -5.52 12.11
N SER A 128 -4.34 -6.49 11.23
CA SER A 128 -3.68 -7.79 11.22
C SER A 128 -3.64 -8.43 9.83
N GLY A 129 -2.82 -9.48 9.69
CA GLY A 129 -2.67 -10.22 8.44
C GLY A 129 -3.93 -11.00 8.06
N THR A 130 -4.62 -11.53 9.05
CA THR A 130 -5.90 -12.22 8.87
C THR A 130 -6.99 -11.26 8.43
N ALA A 131 -7.07 -10.07 9.04
CA ALA A 131 -8.06 -9.05 8.66
C ALA A 131 -7.90 -8.62 7.19
N HIS A 132 -6.66 -8.50 6.72
CA HIS A 132 -6.40 -8.21 5.31
C HIS A 132 -6.78 -9.40 4.40
N ALA A 133 -6.44 -10.64 4.77
CA ALA A 133 -6.80 -11.82 3.99
C ALA A 133 -8.32 -12.00 3.88
N GLU A 134 -9.08 -11.76 4.96
CA GLU A 134 -10.54 -11.79 4.98
C GLU A 134 -11.15 -10.70 4.08
N HIS A 135 -10.64 -9.46 4.18
CA HIS A 135 -11.04 -8.37 3.29
C HIS A 135 -10.79 -8.70 1.81
N CYS A 136 -9.61 -9.22 1.49
CA CYS A 136 -9.25 -9.65 0.13
C CYS A 136 -10.19 -10.75 -0.37
N ALA A 137 -10.44 -11.77 0.45
CA ALA A 137 -11.29 -12.89 0.08
C ALA A 137 -12.73 -12.44 -0.22
N MET A 138 -13.26 -11.51 0.58
CA MET A 138 -14.59 -10.93 0.34
C MET A 138 -14.61 -10.09 -0.94
N GLY A 139 -13.66 -9.17 -1.12
CA GLY A 139 -13.59 -8.31 -2.29
C GLY A 139 -13.46 -9.10 -3.61
N MET A 140 -12.60 -10.12 -3.63
CA MET A 140 -12.41 -10.97 -4.82
C MET A 140 -13.60 -11.91 -5.09
N ALA A 141 -14.41 -12.24 -4.08
CA ALA A 141 -15.60 -13.08 -4.25
C ALA A 141 -16.80 -12.30 -4.79
N GLU A 142 -16.83 -10.98 -4.59
CA GLU A 142 -17.90 -10.11 -5.09
C GLU A 142 -17.73 -9.80 -6.59
N ARG A 143 -18.80 -10.00 -7.37
CA ARG A 143 -18.79 -9.62 -8.80
C ARG A 143 -19.07 -8.13 -8.96
N ARG A 144 -18.02 -7.33 -9.08
CA ARG A 144 -18.11 -5.90 -9.39
C ARG A 144 -17.55 -5.60 -10.80
N PRO A 145 -18.09 -4.62 -11.55
CA PRO A 145 -17.54 -4.24 -12.84
C PRO A 145 -16.11 -3.70 -12.69
N GLY A 146 -15.12 -4.42 -13.21
CA GLY A 146 -13.70 -4.10 -13.01
C GLY A 146 -13.28 -2.70 -13.46
N LYS A 147 -13.96 -2.11 -14.45
CA LYS A 147 -13.63 -0.78 -15.01
C LYS A 147 -14.11 0.41 -14.18
N GLN A 148 -14.88 0.19 -13.11
CA GLN A 148 -15.40 1.27 -12.28
C GLN A 148 -14.28 1.92 -11.47
N ILE A 149 -14.12 3.25 -11.57
CA ILE A 149 -13.08 4.03 -10.88
C ILE A 149 -13.64 4.51 -9.54
N VAL A 150 -13.46 3.74 -8.48
CA VAL A 150 -14.02 4.05 -7.15
C VAL A 150 -13.04 3.82 -6.01
N VAL A 151 -11.84 3.35 -6.34
CA VAL A 151 -10.82 3.03 -5.34
C VAL A 151 -9.98 4.28 -5.17
N SER A 152 -10.01 4.91 -4.00
CA SER A 152 -9.16 6.06 -3.70
C SER A 152 -7.90 5.63 -2.95
N MET A 153 -6.80 6.34 -3.20
CA MET A 153 -5.52 6.11 -2.53
C MET A 153 -4.81 7.45 -2.29
N ASN A 154 -4.01 7.50 -1.23
CA ASN A 154 -3.25 8.69 -0.84
C ASN A 154 -1.76 8.34 -0.69
N PRO A 155 -0.90 8.72 -1.65
CA PRO A 155 0.52 8.47 -1.54
C PRO A 155 1.17 9.08 -0.29
N GLY A 156 2.06 8.34 0.38
CA GLY A 156 2.64 8.73 1.67
C GLY A 156 4.08 8.25 1.92
N PHE A 157 4.52 8.31 3.18
CA PHE A 157 5.91 8.05 3.62
C PHE A 157 6.01 6.91 4.64
N GLY A 158 5.50 5.74 4.27
CA GLY A 158 5.59 4.54 5.08
C GLY A 158 4.39 4.32 6.00
N ASP A 159 4.66 3.92 7.25
CA ASP A 159 3.64 3.60 8.26
C ASP A 159 2.63 4.74 8.40
N ALA A 160 1.33 4.42 8.30
CA ALA A 160 0.26 5.41 8.42
C ALA A 160 0.38 6.18 9.74
N LYS A 161 0.29 7.51 9.68
CA LYS A 161 0.22 8.36 10.87
C LYS A 161 -1.04 8.00 11.65
N PRO A 162 -1.07 8.14 12.99
CA PRO A 162 -2.25 7.85 13.79
C PRO A 162 -3.52 8.60 13.36
N SER A 163 -3.39 9.77 12.72
CA SER A 163 -4.48 10.53 12.12
C SER A 163 -5.07 9.88 10.87
N GLU A 164 -4.25 9.23 10.05
CA GLU A 164 -4.65 8.55 8.81
C GLU A 164 -5.43 7.27 9.10
N LEU A 165 -5.06 6.55 10.16
CA LEU A 165 -5.74 5.32 10.60
C LEU A 165 -7.21 5.55 10.99
N LYS A 166 -7.54 6.72 11.55
CA LYS A 166 -8.92 7.08 11.93
C LYS A 166 -9.83 7.35 10.72
N MET A 167 -9.26 7.85 9.62
CA MET A 167 -10.00 8.18 8.40
C MET A 167 -10.38 6.94 7.58
N MET A 168 -9.52 5.90 7.60
CA MET A 168 -9.75 4.63 6.89
C MET A 168 -10.87 3.80 7.52
N ILE A 169 -11.01 3.84 8.86
CA ILE A 169 -12.06 3.10 9.58
C ILE A 169 -13.45 3.75 9.35
N GLY A 170 -13.51 5.07 9.16
CA GLY A 170 -14.77 5.80 8.95
C GLY A 170 -15.46 5.53 7.60
N HIS A 171 -14.72 5.12 6.57
CA HIS A 171 -15.27 4.84 5.24
C HIS A 171 -15.91 3.44 5.10
N MET A 172 -15.69 2.53 6.07
CA MET A 172 -16.39 1.23 6.13
C MET A 172 -17.74 1.32 6.86
N GLY A 173 -18.12 2.50 7.38
CA GLY A 173 -19.27 2.68 8.27
C GLY A 173 -20.51 3.31 7.64
N HIS A 174 -20.55 3.56 6.33
CA HIS A 174 -21.76 4.04 5.63
C HIS A 174 -22.10 3.11 4.47
N GLN A 175 -22.74 2.00 4.81
CA GLN A 175 -23.78 1.38 4.00
C GLN A 175 -25.06 1.37 4.84
#